data_AF-A0A954MWT5-F1
#
_entry.id   AF-A0A954MWT5-F1
#
_cell.length_a   1.000
_cell.length_b   1.000
_cell.length_c   1.000
_cell.angle_alpha   90.00
_cell.angle_beta   90.00
_cell.angle_gamma   90.00
#
_symmetry.space_group_name_H-M   'P 1'
#
loop_
_entity.id
_entity.type
_entity.pdbx_description
1 polymer ?
#
loop_
_entity_poly.entity_id
_entity_poly.type
_entity_poly.pdbx_seq_one_letter_code
_entity_poly.pdbx_strand_id
1 'polypeptide(L)'
;MGGLVFMVEGKMCVGIVAELLMVRLDPAIYEESLTKPGCMAMEFTGRPMPGFVLVSPEAIEKKSAFAYWVKLALEFNPRAVASRKGKRKTPAKKKGRPNHGSEKRR
;
A
#
# COMPACT_ATOMS: atom_id res chain seq x y z
N MET A 1 -1.25 10.54 3.80
CA MET A 1 -1.48 9.12 4.12
C MET A 1 -0.27 8.33 3.64
N GLY A 2 0.48 7.73 4.57
CA GLY A 2 1.58 6.84 4.24
C GLY A 2 1.10 5.38 4.22
N GLY A 3 1.78 4.54 3.46
CA GLY A 3 1.52 3.10 3.42
C GLY A 3 2.81 2.35 3.07
N LEU A 4 2.87 1.07 3.42
CA LEU A 4 3.97 0.18 3.06
C LEU A 4 3.51 -0.64 1.86
N VAL A 5 4.29 -0.65 0.77
CA VAL A 5 3.94 -1.44 -0.42
C VAL A 5 5.08 -2.39 -0.76
N PHE A 6 4.72 -3.65 -0.98
CA PHE A 6 5.61 -4.71 -1.41
C PHE A 6 5.56 -4.84 -2.93
N MET A 7 6.74 -4.79 -3.52
CA MET A 7 6.94 -4.90 -4.95
C MET A 7 7.40 -6.31 -5.29
N VAL A 8 6.84 -6.90 -6.34
CA VAL A 8 7.32 -8.16 -6.93
C VAL A 8 7.68 -7.86 -8.38
N GLU A 9 8.93 -8.11 -8.78
CA GLU A 9 9.42 -7.82 -10.14
C GLU A 9 9.16 -6.36 -10.60
N GLY A 10 9.25 -5.41 -9.67
CA GLY A 10 9.00 -3.98 -9.95
C GLY A 10 7.53 -3.60 -10.15
N LYS A 11 6.59 -4.49 -9.84
CA LYS A 11 5.15 -4.27 -9.86
C LYS A 11 4.62 -4.22 -8.43
N MET A 12 3.75 -3.27 -8.12
CA MET A 12 3.00 -3.27 -6.86
C MET A 12 2.15 -4.53 -6.79
N CYS A 13 2.28 -5.29 -5.70
CA CYS A 13 1.63 -6.58 -5.52
C CYS A 13 0.68 -6.56 -4.33
N VAL A 14 1.21 -6.28 -3.13
CA VAL A 14 0.42 -6.11 -1.89
C VAL A 14 0.97 -4.94 -1.08
N GLY A 15 0.21 -4.44 -0.12
CA GLY A 15 0.67 -3.39 0.79
C GLY A 15 -0.22 -3.24 2.00
N ILE A 16 0.15 -2.33 2.90
CA ILE A 16 -0.63 -1.93 4.05
C ILE A 16 -0.89 -0.43 3.93
N VAL A 17 -2.16 -0.05 3.96
CA VAL A 17 -2.62 1.34 3.96
C VAL A 17 -3.45 1.55 5.22
N ALA A 18 -2.99 2.45 6.10
CA ALA A 18 -3.45 2.49 7.49
C ALA A 18 -3.27 1.12 8.16
N GLU A 19 -4.35 0.38 8.36
CA GLU A 19 -4.36 -0.98 8.92
C GLU A 19 -4.99 -2.01 7.97
N LEU A 20 -5.31 -1.60 6.74
CA LEU A 20 -5.95 -2.44 5.74
C LEU A 20 -4.90 -3.10 4.84
N LEU A 21 -5.10 -4.37 4.53
CA LEU A 21 -4.31 -5.07 3.52
C LEU A 21 -4.76 -4.61 2.13
N MET A 22 -3.88 -3.91 1.42
CA MET A 22 -4.04 -3.58 0.02
C MET A 22 -3.60 -4.75 -0.84
N VAL A 23 -4.46 -5.18 -1.77
CA VAL A 23 -4.20 -6.33 -2.64
C VAL A 23 -4.45 -5.92 -4.08
N ARG A 24 -3.47 -6.17 -4.96
CA ARG A 24 -3.68 -6.09 -6.40
C ARG A 24 -4.33 -7.37 -6.89
N LEU A 25 -5.44 -7.26 -7.60
CA LEU A 25 -6.19 -8.39 -8.12
C LEU A 25 -6.18 -8.42 -9.64
N ASP A 26 -6.45 -9.61 -10.17
CA ASP A 26 -6.86 -9.77 -11.55
C ASP A 26 -8.19 -9.03 -11.76
N PRO A 27 -8.30 -8.14 -12.77
CA PRO A 27 -9.56 -7.47 -13.10
C PRO A 27 -10.73 -8.44 -13.29
N ALA A 28 -10.48 -9.67 -13.74
CA ALA A 28 -11.50 -10.69 -13.94
C ALA A 28 -12.20 -11.15 -12.63
N ILE A 29 -11.52 -11.04 -11.48
CA ILE A 29 -12.06 -11.47 -10.18
C ILE A 29 -12.36 -10.28 -9.25
N TYR A 30 -12.17 -9.05 -9.74
CA TYR A 30 -12.28 -7.84 -8.94
C TYR A 30 -13.68 -7.66 -8.35
N GLU A 31 -14.71 -7.68 -9.21
CA GLU A 31 -16.11 -7.50 -8.80
C GLU A 31 -16.57 -8.60 -7.84
N GLU A 32 -16.22 -9.86 -8.11
CA GLU A 32 -16.52 -10.98 -7.20
C GLU A 32 -15.81 -10.80 -5.85
N SER A 33 -14.58 -10.31 -5.85
CA SER A 33 -13.84 -10.10 -4.61
C SER A 33 -14.45 -9.01 -3.74
N LEU A 34 -15.12 -8.01 -4.32
CA LEU A 34 -15.84 -6.97 -3.59
C LEU A 34 -17.07 -7.48 -2.85
N THR A 35 -17.59 -8.67 -3.20
CA THR A 35 -18.71 -9.28 -2.47
C THR A 35 -18.24 -10.03 -1.22
N LYS A 36 -16.93 -10.18 -1.00
CA LYS A 36 -16.38 -10.88 0.17
C LYS A 36 -16.44 -9.97 1.41
N PRO A 37 -16.87 -10.48 2.58
CA PRO A 37 -16.91 -9.71 3.82
C PRO A 37 -15.54 -9.09 4.17
N GLY A 38 -15.54 -7.81 4.55
CA GLY A 38 -14.33 -7.06 4.89
C GLY A 38 -13.46 -6.66 3.69
N CYS A 39 -13.90 -6.91 2.45
CA CYS A 39 -13.25 -6.42 1.24
C CYS A 39 -13.97 -5.16 0.73
N MET A 40 -13.20 -4.17 0.27
CA MET A 40 -13.74 -2.95 -0.30
C MET A 40 -12.85 -2.41 -1.42
N ALA A 41 -13.44 -1.62 -2.31
CA ALA A 41 -12.72 -0.99 -3.41
C ALA A 41 -11.66 -0.02 -2.85
N MET A 42 -10.45 -0.06 -3.40
CA MET A 42 -9.47 0.96 -3.10
C MET A 42 -9.79 2.23 -3.87
N GLU A 43 -9.96 3.34 -3.15
CA GLU A 43 -10.06 4.66 -3.74
C GLU A 43 -8.73 5.41 -3.62
N PHE A 44 -8.31 6.07 -4.70
CA PHE A 44 -7.15 6.95 -4.70
C PHE A 44 -7.56 8.33 -5.16
N THR A 45 -7.40 9.33 -4.28
CA THR A 45 -7.75 10.73 -4.54
C THR A 45 -9.22 10.92 -4.99
N GLY A 46 -10.14 10.16 -4.37
CA GLY A 46 -11.58 10.22 -4.69
C GLY A 46 -11.98 9.54 -5.99
N ARG A 47 -11.10 8.70 -6.57
CA ARG A 47 -11.41 7.87 -7.74
C ARG A 47 -11.17 6.41 -7.40
N PRO A 48 -12.09 5.49 -7.76
CA PRO A 48 -11.83 4.06 -7.66
C PRO A 48 -10.56 3.70 -8.45
N MET A 49 -9.78 2.78 -7.91
CA MET A 49 -8.65 2.16 -8.60
C MET A 49 -9.01 0.69 -8.90
N PRO A 50 -9.66 0.40 -10.04
CA PRO A 50 -10.01 -0.97 -10.40
C PRO A 50 -8.79 -1.89 -10.39
N GLY A 51 -8.99 -3.12 -9.90
CA GLY A 51 -7.91 -4.09 -9.71
C GLY A 51 -7.11 -3.89 -8.41
N PHE A 52 -7.50 -2.96 -7.54
CA PHE A 52 -6.97 -2.87 -6.18
C PHE A 52 -8.11 -2.85 -5.15
N VAL A 53 -7.97 -3.68 -4.12
CA VAL A 53 -8.91 -3.76 -3.00
C VAL A 53 -8.18 -3.50 -1.69
N LEU A 54 -8.96 -3.08 -0.68
CA LEU A 54 -8.55 -3.04 0.71
C LEU A 54 -9.31 -4.13 1.46
N VAL A 55 -8.60 -4.89 2.28
CA VAL A 55 -9.13 -5.99 3.08
C VAL A 55 -8.91 -5.67 4.55
N SER A 56 -9.98 -5.78 5.35
CA SER A 56 -9.96 -5.45 6.77
C SER A 56 -9.19 -6.48 7.60
N PRO A 57 -8.67 -6.11 8.79
CA PRO A 57 -7.99 -7.02 9.69
C PRO A 57 -8.82 -8.26 10.05
N GLU A 58 -10.13 -8.10 10.24
CA GLU A 58 -11.05 -9.18 10.59
C GLU A 58 -11.15 -10.22 9.46
N ALA A 59 -11.08 -9.77 8.20
CA ALA A 59 -11.12 -10.65 7.03
C ALA A 59 -9.79 -11.40 6.79
N ILE A 60 -8.71 -11.06 7.51
CA ILE A 60 -7.38 -11.68 7.38
C ILE A 60 -6.83 -12.23 8.70
N GLU A 61 -7.63 -12.28 9.76
CA GLU A 61 -7.20 -12.77 11.09
C GLU A 61 -6.58 -14.17 11.03
N LYS A 62 -7.14 -15.04 10.19
CA LYS A 62 -6.61 -16.39 9.96
C LYS A 62 -5.49 -16.35 8.93
N LYS A 63 -4.38 -17.03 9.23
CA LYS A 63 -3.23 -17.19 8.32
C LYS A 63 -3.65 -17.69 6.92
N SER A 64 -4.63 -18.57 6.82
CA SER A 64 -5.15 -19.08 5.55
C SER A 64 -5.91 -18.01 4.75
N ALA A 65 -6.69 -17.17 5.42
CA ALA A 65 -7.39 -16.05 4.79
C ALA A 65 -6.40 -14.99 4.30
N PHE A 66 -5.41 -14.62 5.13
CA PHE A 66 -4.31 -13.77 4.70
C PHE A 66 -3.57 -14.35 3.48
N ALA A 67 -3.18 -15.63 3.55
CA ALA A 67 -2.47 -16.31 2.48
C ALA A 67 -3.29 -16.38 1.18
N TYR A 68 -4.60 -16.55 1.27
CA TYR A 68 -5.51 -16.51 0.11
C TYR A 68 -5.38 -15.18 -0.65
N TRP A 69 -5.47 -14.04 0.05
CA TRP A 69 -5.38 -12.73 -0.58
C TRP A 69 -4.01 -12.47 -1.21
N VAL A 70 -2.92 -12.83 -0.50
CA VAL A 70 -1.55 -12.71 -1.04
C VAL A 70 -1.36 -13.59 -2.27
N LYS A 71 -1.93 -14.80 -2.27
CA LYS A 71 -1.84 -15.73 -3.40
C LYS A 71 -2.49 -15.15 -4.65
N LEU A 72 -3.68 -14.56 -4.53
CA LEU A 72 -4.36 -13.90 -5.67
C LEU A 72 -3.48 -12.82 -6.31
N ALA A 73 -2.82 -12.00 -5.50
CA ALA A 73 -1.93 -10.95 -6.01
C ALA A 73 -0.71 -11.53 -6.73
N LEU A 74 -0.10 -12.58 -6.17
CA LEU A 74 1.04 -13.26 -6.78
C LEU A 74 0.67 -13.96 -8.09
N GLU A 75 -0.49 -14.60 -8.17
CA GLU A 75 -1.00 -15.25 -9.39
C GLU A 75 -1.28 -14.24 -10.51
N PHE A 76 -1.69 -13.02 -10.16
CA PHE A 76 -1.87 -11.95 -11.14
C PHE A 76 -0.54 -11.27 -11.54
N ASN A 77 0.47 -11.27 -10.68
CA ASN A 77 1.71 -10.52 -10.89
C ASN A 77 2.41 -10.73 -12.26
N PRO A 78 2.46 -11.95 -12.85
CA PRO A 78 3.02 -12.15 -14.19
C PRO A 78 2.33 -11.30 -15.27
N ARG A 79 1.01 -11.08 -15.14
CA ARG A 79 0.15 -10.35 -16.07
C ARG A 79 -0.01 -8.87 -15.71
N ALA A 80 0.43 -8.48 -14.52
CA ALA A 80 0.35 -7.11 -14.04
C ALA A 80 1.32 -6.17 -14.79
N VAL A 81 0.84 -4.96 -15.12
CA VAL A 81 1.70 -3.89 -15.66
C VAL A 81 2.67 -3.36 -14.61
N ALA A 82 3.88 -3.03 -15.05
CA ALA A 82 4.93 -2.43 -14.22
C ALA A 82 4.45 -1.13 -13.59
N SER A 83 4.79 -0.93 -12.32
CA SER A 83 4.45 0.31 -11.63
C SER A 83 5.37 1.44 -12.10
N ARG A 84 4.78 2.62 -12.36
CA ARG A 84 5.56 3.82 -12.72
C ARG A 84 6.59 4.11 -11.62
N LYS A 85 7.88 4.07 -11.96
CA LYS A 85 8.95 4.51 -11.05
C LYS A 85 8.94 6.04 -10.99
N GLY A 86 8.42 6.60 -9.90
CA GLY A 86 8.62 8.01 -9.59
C GLY A 86 10.09 8.28 -9.26
N LYS A 87 10.64 9.43 -9.67
CA LYS A 87 11.95 9.88 -9.16
C LYS A 87 11.82 10.00 -7.63
N ARG A 88 12.57 9.19 -6.87
CA ARG A 88 12.68 9.36 -5.41
C ARG A 88 13.12 10.80 -5.15
N LYS A 89 12.28 11.63 -4.50
CA LYS A 89 12.73 12.92 -3.99
C LYS A 89 13.68 12.63 -2.83
N THR A 90 14.95 12.99 -2.99
CA THR A 90 15.95 12.92 -1.92
C THR A 90 15.41 13.64 -0.69
N PRO A 91 15.48 13.06 0.52
CA PRO A 91 15.04 13.76 1.72
C PRO A 91 15.83 15.07 1.85
N ALA A 92 15.12 16.19 1.96
CA ALA A 92 15.73 17.49 2.14
C ALA A 92 16.56 17.48 3.43
N LYS A 93 17.85 17.81 3.31
CA LYS A 93 18.80 17.96 4.41
C LYS A 93 18.20 18.98 5.40
N LYS A 94 17.77 18.54 6.59
CA LYS A 94 17.36 19.46 7.67
C LYS A 94 18.55 20.38 7.94
N LYS A 95 18.44 21.68 7.61
CA LYS A 95 19.41 22.69 8.03
C LYS A 95 19.43 22.69 9.57
N GLY A 96 20.58 22.36 10.15
CA GLY A 96 20.79 22.42 11.59
C GLY A 96 20.42 23.80 12.13
N ARG A 97 19.67 23.83 13.22
CA ARG A 97 19.38 25.05 13.98
C ARG A 97 20.71 25.60 14.51
N PRO A 98 21.07 26.87 14.28
CA PRO A 98 22.26 27.45 14.88
C PRO A 98 22.10 27.46 16.40
N ASN A 99 23.11 26.93 17.09
CA ASN A 99 23.25 26.97 18.53
C ASN A 99 23.44 28.44 18.93
N HIS A 100 22.45 29.05 19.60
CA HIS A 100 22.65 30.38 20.17
C HIS A 100 23.39 30.22 21.49
N GLY A 101 24.64 30.71 21.48
CA GLY A 101 25.56 30.67 22.60
C GLY A 101 24.97 31.26 23.87
N SER A 102 25.36 30.64 24.96
CA SER A 102 25.35 31.17 26.31
C SER A 102 25.99 32.56 26.37
N GLU A 103 25.24 33.58 26.76
CA GLU A 103 25.83 34.78 27.35
C GLU A 103 24.91 35.48 28.35
N LYS A 104 25.44 35.58 29.59
CA LYS A 104 25.18 36.57 30.66
C LYS A 104 23.78 36.72 31.26
N ARG A 105 23.67 36.31 32.52
CA ARG A 105 22.99 37.10 33.57
C ARG A 105 23.81 37.05 34.86
N ARG A 106 24.30 38.26 35.21
CA ARG A 106 24.65 38.84 36.52
C ARG A 106 25.13 37.93 37.64
#